data_AF-A0A099ZQX1-F1
#
_entry.id   AF-A0A099ZQX1-F1
#
_cell.length_a   1.000
_cell.length_b   1.000
_cell.length_c   1.000
_cell.angle_alpha   90.00
_cell.angle_beta   90.00
_cell.angle_gamma   90.00
#
_symmetry.space_group_name_H-M   'P 1'
#
loop_
_entity.id
_entity.type
_entity.pdbx_description
1 polymer ?
#
loop_
_entity_poly.entity_id
_entity_poly.type
_entity_poly.pdbx_seq_one_letter_code
_entity_poly.pdbx_strand_id
1 'polypeptide(L)'
;SSEEEEEEIDDEEIERRRGMMRQRAQERKTEELEVMELEDEGRSGEESESESEYEEYTDSEDEMEPRLKPVFIRKKDRITVQEREAEALKQKELEQEAKRMAEEGRKYTLKIVEEEAKKELEENKRSLAALDALDTDDENDEEEYEAWKVRELKRIKRDREEREAMEKEKAEIERMRNLTEEERRAELRANGKVITNKAVKGKYKFLQKYYHRGAFFMDEDEEVYKRDFSAPTLEDHFNKTILPKVMQVKNFGRSGRTKYTHLVDQDTTSFDSAWGQESAQNTKFFKQKAAGVRDVFERPSAKKRKTT
;
A
#
# COMPACT_ATOMS: atom_id res chain seq x y z
N SER A 1 -49.20 -72.89 -33.77
CA SER A 1 -47.97 -73.43 -33.17
C SER A 1 -46.97 -72.32 -33.06
N SER A 2 -46.45 -72.17 -31.84
CA SER A 2 -45.21 -71.51 -31.42
C SER A 2 -45.03 -70.03 -31.76
N GLU A 3 -45.41 -69.23 -30.75
CA GLU A 3 -44.85 -67.93 -30.40
C GLU A 3 -43.33 -68.05 -30.14
N GLU A 4 -42.54 -67.14 -30.70
CA GLU A 4 -41.23 -66.73 -30.19
C GLU A 4 -41.20 -65.19 -30.28
N GLU A 5 -41.44 -64.54 -29.13
CA GLU A 5 -41.29 -63.11 -28.91
C GLU A 5 -39.79 -62.77 -28.83
N GLU A 6 -39.23 -62.17 -29.88
CA GLU A 6 -37.96 -61.46 -29.78
C GLU A 6 -38.26 -60.03 -29.30
N GLU A 7 -37.98 -59.76 -28.02
CA GLU A 7 -37.97 -58.40 -27.47
C GLU A 7 -36.89 -57.56 -28.18
N GLU A 8 -37.31 -56.70 -29.12
CA GLU A 8 -36.47 -55.61 -29.65
C GLU A 8 -36.15 -54.63 -28.51
N ILE A 9 -35.02 -54.83 -27.84
CA ILE A 9 -34.49 -53.92 -26.82
C ILE A 9 -34.10 -52.61 -27.52
N ASP A 10 -34.73 -51.51 -27.11
CA ASP A 10 -34.57 -50.15 -27.61
C ASP A 10 -33.08 -49.75 -27.71
N ASP A 11 -32.65 -49.27 -28.89
CA ASP A 11 -31.25 -48.93 -29.19
C ASP A 11 -30.67 -47.90 -28.20
N GLU A 12 -31.53 -47.09 -27.58
CA GLU A 12 -31.18 -46.13 -26.52
C GLU A 12 -30.68 -46.80 -25.22
N GLU A 13 -31.26 -47.93 -24.82
CA GLU A 13 -30.82 -48.66 -23.62
C GLU A 13 -29.45 -49.34 -23.85
N ILE A 14 -29.18 -49.75 -25.08
CA ILE A 14 -27.88 -50.31 -25.50
C ILE A 14 -26.80 -49.21 -25.48
N GLU A 15 -27.12 -48.00 -25.94
CA GLU A 15 -26.21 -46.85 -25.84
C GLU A 15 -25.96 -46.42 -24.40
N ARG A 16 -27.00 -46.41 -23.55
CA ARG A 16 -26.86 -46.11 -22.12
C ARG A 16 -25.96 -47.13 -21.42
N ARG A 17 -26.15 -48.42 -21.71
CA ARG A 17 -25.32 -49.52 -21.20
C ARG A 17 -23.88 -49.42 -21.68
N ARG A 18 -23.66 -49.04 -22.95
CA ARG A 18 -22.31 -48.76 -23.49
C ARG A 18 -21.67 -47.54 -22.84
N GLY A 19 -22.43 -46.49 -22.57
CA GLY A 19 -21.98 -45.29 -21.86
C GLY A 19 -21.51 -45.60 -20.44
N MET A 20 -22.31 -46.36 -19.69
CA MET A 20 -21.96 -46.80 -18.34
C MET A 20 -20.74 -47.71 -18.32
N MET A 21 -20.60 -48.62 -19.29
CA MET A 21 -19.40 -49.47 -19.41
C MET A 21 -18.16 -48.66 -19.75
N ARG A 22 -18.31 -47.59 -20.55
CA ARG A 22 -17.20 -46.70 -20.92
C ARG A 22 -16.79 -45.78 -19.76
N GLN A 23 -17.74 -45.29 -18.97
CA GLN A 23 -17.48 -44.56 -17.73
C GLN A 23 -16.78 -45.44 -16.70
N ARG A 24 -17.28 -46.65 -16.45
CA ARG A 24 -16.65 -47.60 -15.52
C ARG A 24 -15.25 -48.04 -15.96
N ALA A 25 -15.01 -48.10 -17.27
CA ALA A 25 -13.67 -48.35 -17.82
C ALA A 25 -12.74 -47.14 -17.68
N GLN A 26 -13.26 -45.91 -17.78
CA GLN A 26 -12.49 -44.70 -17.50
C GLN A 26 -12.16 -44.57 -16.01
N GLU A 27 -13.11 -44.85 -15.12
CA GLU A 27 -12.92 -44.86 -13.66
C GLU A 27 -11.87 -45.90 -13.26
N ARG A 28 -11.94 -47.12 -13.79
CA ARG A 28 -10.88 -48.12 -13.56
C ARG A 28 -9.52 -47.65 -14.05
N LYS A 29 -9.48 -46.93 -15.17
CA LYS A 29 -8.24 -46.42 -15.74
C LYS A 29 -7.68 -45.25 -14.95
N THR A 30 -8.53 -44.42 -14.36
CA THR A 30 -8.11 -43.34 -13.44
C THR A 30 -7.66 -43.91 -12.10
N GLU A 31 -8.36 -44.92 -11.58
CA GLU A 31 -7.99 -45.63 -10.35
C GLU A 31 -6.66 -46.39 -10.52
N GLU A 32 -6.45 -47.02 -11.68
CA GLU A 32 -5.16 -47.65 -12.05
C GLU A 32 -4.03 -46.61 -12.20
N LEU A 33 -4.34 -45.40 -12.70
CA LEU A 33 -3.36 -44.31 -12.83
C LEU A 33 -3.03 -43.69 -11.47
N GLU A 34 -4.02 -43.55 -10.58
CA GLU A 34 -3.87 -43.05 -9.21
C GLU A 34 -3.09 -44.04 -8.33
N VAL A 35 -3.31 -45.35 -8.53
CA VAL A 35 -2.50 -46.42 -7.91
C VAL A 35 -1.07 -46.44 -8.47
N MET A 36 -0.87 -46.22 -9.77
CA MET A 36 0.47 -46.12 -10.39
C MET A 36 1.22 -44.85 -9.94
N GLU A 37 0.52 -43.74 -9.74
CA GLU A 37 1.08 -42.49 -9.21
C GLU A 37 1.50 -42.64 -7.73
N LEU A 38 0.75 -43.44 -6.95
CA LEU A 38 1.16 -43.85 -5.60
C LEU A 38 2.34 -44.85 -5.56
N GLU A 39 2.55 -45.62 -6.63
CA GLU A 39 3.68 -46.55 -6.75
C GLU A 39 4.99 -45.86 -7.16
N ASP A 40 4.94 -44.73 -7.89
CA ASP A 40 6.13 -44.00 -8.37
C ASP A 40 6.70 -43.01 -7.31
N GLU A 41 5.92 -42.62 -6.29
CA GLU A 41 6.38 -41.77 -5.19
C GLU A 41 6.92 -42.56 -3.98
N GLY A 42 7.04 -43.90 -4.11
CA GLY A 42 7.31 -44.79 -2.99
C GLY A 42 8.05 -46.09 -3.30
N ARG A 43 9.14 -46.09 -4.08
CA ARG A 43 10.04 -47.27 -4.08
C ARG A 43 11.53 -46.98 -4.25
N SER A 44 12.21 -46.84 -3.11
CA SER A 44 13.56 -47.40 -2.94
C SER A 44 13.45 -48.75 -2.24
N GLY A 45 13.76 -49.83 -2.96
CA GLY A 45 14.29 -51.10 -2.43
C GLY A 45 13.37 -51.97 -1.56
N GLU A 46 12.81 -53.02 -2.17
CA GLU A 46 12.99 -54.45 -1.83
C GLU A 46 11.83 -55.28 -2.39
N GLU A 47 12.16 -56.52 -2.71
CA GLU A 47 11.45 -57.51 -3.51
C GLU A 47 10.52 -58.34 -2.61
N SER A 48 9.26 -58.55 -3.01
CA SER A 48 8.51 -59.78 -2.66
C SER A 48 7.24 -59.85 -3.50
N GLU A 49 7.16 -60.89 -4.31
CA GLU A 49 5.90 -61.36 -4.88
C GLU A 49 4.98 -61.84 -3.74
N SER A 50 3.69 -61.51 -3.83
CA SER A 50 2.64 -62.28 -3.17
C SER A 50 1.31 -62.05 -3.87
N GLU A 51 0.96 -63.01 -4.71
CA GLU A 51 -0.38 -63.35 -5.13
C GLU A 51 -1.28 -63.54 -3.89
N SER A 52 -2.45 -62.89 -3.82
CA SER A 52 -3.45 -63.23 -2.80
C SER A 52 -4.85 -63.20 -3.40
N GLU A 53 -5.45 -64.39 -3.40
CA GLU A 53 -6.82 -64.67 -3.78
C GLU A 53 -7.81 -64.04 -2.81
N TYR A 54 -8.92 -63.62 -3.40
CA TYR A 54 -10.11 -63.09 -2.77
C TYR A 54 -10.81 -64.19 -1.95
N GLU A 55 -10.81 -64.10 -0.61
CA GLU A 55 -11.77 -64.80 0.26
C GLU A 55 -12.55 -63.79 1.11
N GLU A 56 -13.76 -63.48 0.64
CA GLU A 56 -14.81 -62.76 1.36
C GLU A 56 -15.44 -63.70 2.40
N TYR A 57 -14.86 -63.76 3.61
CA TYR A 57 -15.52 -64.39 4.76
C TYR A 57 -16.53 -63.43 5.37
N THR A 58 -17.80 -63.72 5.11
CA THR A 58 -18.91 -63.30 5.96
C THR A 58 -18.90 -64.19 7.20
N ASP A 59 -18.36 -63.70 8.33
CA ASP A 59 -18.51 -64.39 9.63
C ASP A 59 -19.46 -63.59 10.51
N SER A 60 -20.70 -64.07 10.53
CA SER A 60 -21.80 -63.60 11.36
C SER A 60 -21.52 -63.94 12.83
N GLU A 61 -21.84 -62.99 13.70
CA GLU A 61 -21.86 -63.08 15.16
C GLU A 61 -22.08 -64.50 15.75
N ASP A 62 -21.14 -64.94 16.59
CA ASP A 62 -21.50 -65.82 17.71
C ASP A 62 -20.73 -65.41 18.99
N GLU A 63 -21.53 -65.06 19.98
CA GLU A 63 -21.21 -64.30 21.18
C GLU A 63 -20.64 -65.22 22.27
N MET A 64 -19.33 -65.43 22.33
CA MET A 64 -18.69 -65.99 23.54
C MET A 64 -17.25 -65.49 23.75
N GLU A 65 -17.09 -64.55 24.68
CA GLU A 65 -15.77 -64.15 25.17
C GLU A 65 -14.96 -65.36 25.69
N PRO A 66 -13.74 -65.60 25.19
CA PRO A 66 -12.89 -66.67 25.70
C PRO A 66 -12.37 -66.29 27.09
N ARG A 67 -12.89 -66.93 28.14
CA ARG A 67 -12.37 -66.72 29.50
C ARG A 67 -10.94 -67.25 29.62
N LEU A 68 -9.99 -66.33 29.77
CA LEU A 68 -8.57 -66.60 29.98
C LEU A 68 -8.33 -67.29 31.33
N LYS A 69 -7.61 -68.42 31.30
CA LYS A 69 -7.19 -69.14 32.52
C LYS A 69 -6.21 -68.27 33.31
N PRO A 70 -6.39 -68.09 34.64
CA PRO A 70 -5.43 -67.35 35.44
C PRO A 70 -4.10 -68.11 35.51
N VAL A 71 -3.01 -67.44 35.11
CA VAL A 71 -1.62 -67.92 35.24
C VAL A 71 -0.99 -67.26 36.47
N PHE A 72 -0.36 -68.05 37.34
CA PHE A 72 0.24 -67.54 38.57
C PHE A 72 1.52 -66.75 38.27
N ILE A 73 1.49 -65.44 38.54
CA ILE A 73 2.63 -64.53 38.32
C ILE A 73 3.55 -64.54 39.55
N ARG A 74 4.87 -64.52 39.33
CA ARG A 74 5.88 -64.49 40.39
C ARG A 74 5.80 -63.18 41.18
N LYS A 75 6.13 -63.23 42.48
CA LYS A 75 5.98 -62.08 43.41
C LYS A 75 6.69 -60.79 42.97
N LYS A 76 7.76 -60.90 42.16
CA LYS A 76 8.54 -59.74 41.66
C LYS A 76 7.89 -59.06 40.45
N ASP A 77 7.06 -59.78 39.69
CA ASP A 77 6.39 -59.29 38.49
C ASP A 77 4.96 -58.78 38.82
N ARG A 78 4.61 -58.78 40.12
CA ARG A 78 3.37 -58.19 40.62
C ARG A 78 3.56 -56.68 40.75
N ILE A 79 3.21 -55.95 39.69
CA ILE A 79 3.12 -54.49 39.68
C ILE A 79 2.29 -54.04 40.89
N THR A 80 2.83 -53.13 41.69
CA THR A 80 2.10 -52.60 42.85
C THR A 80 0.98 -51.69 42.35
N VAL A 81 -0.17 -51.70 43.03
CA VAL A 81 -1.37 -50.94 42.61
C VAL A 81 -1.06 -49.45 42.37
N GLN A 82 -0.10 -48.89 43.10
CA GLN A 82 0.33 -47.49 42.97
C GLN A 82 1.12 -47.18 41.69
N GLU A 83 1.95 -48.11 41.20
CA GLU A 83 2.72 -47.93 39.97
C GLU A 83 1.82 -48.07 38.73
N ARG A 84 0.86 -49.00 38.79
CA ARG A 84 -0.21 -49.12 37.78
C ARG A 84 -1.10 -47.88 37.74
N GLU A 85 -1.40 -47.26 38.88
CA GLU A 85 -2.18 -46.02 38.94
C GLU A 85 -1.39 -44.82 38.36
N ALA A 86 -0.08 -44.72 38.63
CA ALA A 86 0.76 -43.65 38.09
C ALA A 86 0.97 -43.76 36.57
N GLU A 87 1.16 -44.97 36.05
CA GLU A 87 1.22 -45.21 34.59
C GLU A 87 -0.13 -44.95 33.92
N ALA A 88 -1.24 -45.36 34.54
CA ALA A 88 -2.58 -45.08 34.02
C ALA A 88 -2.90 -43.58 33.99
N LEU A 89 -2.42 -42.79 34.96
CA LEU A 89 -2.56 -41.34 34.95
C LEU A 89 -1.75 -40.69 33.82
N LYS A 90 -0.49 -41.10 33.63
CA LYS A 90 0.35 -40.61 32.51
C LYS A 90 -0.23 -40.99 31.14
N GLN A 91 -0.77 -42.19 31.00
CA GLN A 91 -1.45 -42.63 29.77
C GLN A 91 -2.70 -41.78 29.50
N LYS A 92 -3.49 -41.46 30.54
CA LYS A 92 -4.64 -40.56 30.42
C LYS A 92 -4.25 -39.13 30.07
N GLU A 93 -3.12 -38.62 30.58
CA GLU A 93 -2.61 -37.29 30.21
C GLU A 93 -2.16 -37.24 28.74
N LEU A 94 -1.43 -38.26 28.27
CA LEU A 94 -1.03 -38.36 26.86
C LEU A 94 -2.23 -38.54 25.93
N GLU A 95 -3.25 -39.31 26.34
CA GLU A 95 -4.50 -39.45 25.58
C GLU A 95 -5.27 -38.12 25.52
N GLN A 96 -5.28 -37.35 26.60
CA GLN A 96 -5.88 -36.01 26.62
C GLN A 96 -5.12 -35.01 25.74
N GLU A 97 -3.80 -35.03 25.75
CA GLU A 97 -2.98 -34.19 24.87
C GLU A 97 -3.15 -34.59 23.40
N ALA A 98 -3.16 -35.88 23.08
CA ALA A 98 -3.45 -36.37 21.73
C ALA A 98 -4.85 -35.97 21.26
N LYS A 99 -5.84 -36.01 22.15
CA LYS A 99 -7.20 -35.55 21.86
C LYS A 99 -7.28 -34.05 21.65
N ARG A 100 -6.54 -33.24 22.42
CA ARG A 100 -6.42 -31.79 22.19
C ARG A 100 -5.75 -31.47 20.87
N MET A 101 -4.66 -32.15 20.53
CA MET A 101 -3.98 -31.97 19.23
C MET A 101 -4.88 -32.38 18.05
N ALA A 102 -5.68 -33.44 18.20
CA ALA A 102 -6.66 -33.84 17.19
C ALA A 102 -7.81 -32.82 17.07
N GLU A 103 -8.29 -32.26 18.18
CA GLU A 103 -9.29 -31.18 18.19
C GLU A 103 -8.74 -29.88 17.59
N GLU A 104 -7.48 -29.55 17.83
CA GLU A 104 -6.77 -28.42 17.22
C GLU A 104 -6.58 -28.62 15.71
N GLY A 105 -6.21 -29.82 15.27
CA GLY A 105 -6.15 -30.19 13.86
C GLY A 105 -7.50 -30.08 13.16
N ARG A 106 -8.59 -30.52 13.82
CA ARG A 106 -9.96 -30.37 13.30
C ARG A 106 -10.39 -28.91 13.22
N LYS A 107 -10.08 -28.09 14.23
CA LYS A 107 -10.38 -26.65 14.21
C LYS A 107 -9.57 -25.91 13.14
N TYR A 108 -8.32 -26.30 12.94
CA TYR A 108 -7.45 -25.70 11.93
C TYR A 108 -7.93 -26.03 10.51
N THR A 109 -8.26 -27.29 10.24
CA THR A 109 -8.84 -27.71 8.96
C THR A 109 -10.20 -27.05 8.69
N LEU A 110 -11.08 -26.99 9.69
CA LEU A 110 -12.36 -26.27 9.59
C LEU A 110 -12.15 -24.79 9.27
N LYS A 111 -11.18 -24.15 9.93
CA LYS A 111 -10.86 -22.73 9.71
C LYS A 111 -10.34 -22.46 8.29
N ILE A 112 -9.50 -23.35 7.74
CA ILE A 112 -9.04 -23.23 6.35
C ILE A 112 -10.22 -23.32 5.39
N VAL A 113 -11.11 -24.31 5.58
CA VAL A 113 -12.31 -24.47 4.74
C VAL A 113 -13.24 -23.26 4.86
N GLU A 114 -13.42 -22.69 6.06
CA GLU A 114 -14.20 -21.47 6.25
C GLU A 114 -13.59 -20.24 5.57
N GLU A 115 -12.25 -20.09 5.60
CA GLU A 115 -11.54 -19.00 4.92
C GLU A 115 -11.64 -19.14 3.40
N GLU A 116 -11.53 -20.35 2.88
CA GLU A 116 -11.68 -20.64 1.45
C GLU A 116 -13.11 -20.42 0.97
N ALA A 117 -14.11 -20.92 1.68
CA ALA A 117 -15.52 -20.68 1.37
C ALA A 117 -15.90 -19.19 1.43
N LYS A 118 -15.34 -18.43 2.37
CA LYS A 118 -15.54 -16.96 2.43
C LYS A 118 -14.91 -16.27 1.22
N LYS A 119 -13.70 -16.67 0.83
CA LYS A 119 -13.01 -16.12 -0.34
C LYS A 119 -13.78 -16.42 -1.62
N GLU A 120 -14.29 -17.63 -1.81
CA GLU A 120 -15.14 -17.98 -2.94
C GLU A 120 -16.45 -17.19 -2.97
N LEU A 121 -17.08 -16.95 -1.82
CA LEU A 121 -18.28 -16.11 -1.74
C LEU A 121 -17.97 -14.64 -2.04
N GLU A 122 -16.82 -14.12 -1.62
CA GLU A 122 -16.38 -12.76 -1.96
C GLU A 122 -16.04 -12.61 -3.44
N GLU A 123 -15.40 -13.61 -4.03
CA GLU A 123 -15.11 -13.66 -5.47
C GLU A 123 -16.40 -13.78 -6.29
N ASN A 124 -17.37 -14.61 -5.84
CA ASN A 124 -18.69 -14.70 -6.46
C ASN A 124 -19.52 -13.42 -6.30
N LYS A 125 -19.43 -12.74 -5.16
CA LYS A 125 -20.06 -11.41 -4.98
C LYS A 125 -19.41 -10.38 -5.89
N ARG A 126 -18.08 -10.44 -6.06
CA ARG A 126 -17.35 -9.54 -6.95
C ARG A 126 -17.66 -9.80 -8.41
N SER A 127 -17.81 -11.07 -8.82
CA SER A 127 -18.21 -11.43 -10.18
C SER A 127 -19.67 -11.06 -10.44
N LEU A 128 -20.59 -11.28 -9.49
CA LEU A 128 -21.98 -10.82 -9.60
C LEU A 128 -22.08 -9.29 -9.65
N ALA A 129 -21.32 -8.56 -8.84
CA ALA A 129 -21.27 -7.11 -8.91
C ALA A 129 -20.66 -6.61 -10.24
N ALA A 130 -19.74 -7.36 -10.84
CA ALA A 130 -19.19 -7.05 -12.16
C ALA A 130 -20.19 -7.33 -13.30
N LEU A 131 -21.04 -8.35 -13.14
CA LEU A 131 -22.12 -8.66 -14.08
C LEU A 131 -23.31 -7.69 -13.94
N ASP A 132 -23.63 -7.25 -12.72
CA ASP A 132 -24.64 -6.21 -12.44
C ASP A 132 -24.18 -4.83 -12.93
N ALA A 133 -22.87 -4.58 -12.95
CA ALA A 133 -22.28 -3.37 -13.53
C ALA A 133 -22.21 -3.38 -15.07
N LEU A 134 -22.57 -4.49 -15.72
CA LEU A 134 -22.75 -4.55 -17.16
C LEU A 134 -24.20 -4.15 -17.47
N ASP A 135 -24.41 -2.84 -17.62
CA ASP A 135 -25.67 -2.28 -18.12
C ASP A 135 -25.93 -2.85 -19.53
N THR A 136 -26.93 -3.71 -19.63
CA THR A 136 -27.41 -4.33 -20.88
C THR A 136 -28.77 -3.79 -21.29
N ASP A 137 -29.21 -2.69 -20.67
CA ASP A 137 -30.49 -2.05 -20.93
C ASP A 137 -30.33 -0.90 -21.93
N ASP A 138 -30.92 -1.05 -23.12
CA ASP A 138 -30.84 -0.11 -24.26
C ASP A 138 -31.60 1.22 -24.01
N GLU A 139 -32.07 1.47 -22.78
CA GLU A 139 -32.75 2.72 -22.38
C GLU A 139 -31.78 3.86 -21.99
N ASN A 140 -30.47 3.60 -21.88
CA ASN A 140 -29.47 4.57 -21.42
C ASN A 140 -28.71 5.32 -22.55
N ASP A 141 -29.03 5.04 -23.83
CA ASP A 141 -28.36 5.63 -25.00
C ASP A 141 -28.45 7.17 -25.04
N GLU A 142 -29.55 7.73 -24.53
CA GLU A 142 -29.74 9.18 -24.47
C GLU A 142 -28.78 9.84 -23.46
N GLU A 143 -28.61 9.25 -22.27
CA GLU A 143 -27.67 9.77 -21.27
C GLU A 143 -26.22 9.59 -21.70
N GLU A 144 -25.89 8.48 -22.38
CA GLU A 144 -24.57 8.28 -22.96
C GLU A 144 -24.26 9.28 -24.07
N TYR A 145 -25.25 9.59 -24.92
CA TYR A 145 -25.13 10.61 -25.95
C TYR A 145 -24.99 12.02 -25.35
N GLU A 146 -25.74 12.33 -24.30
CA GLU A 146 -25.58 13.57 -23.54
C GLU A 146 -24.22 13.64 -22.85
N ALA A 147 -23.74 12.56 -22.23
CA ALA A 147 -22.42 12.49 -21.62
C ALA A 147 -21.32 12.64 -22.67
N TRP A 148 -21.49 12.07 -23.86
CA TRP A 148 -20.60 12.29 -25.00
C TRP A 148 -20.61 13.75 -25.44
N LYS A 149 -21.79 14.35 -25.58
CA LYS A 149 -21.94 15.78 -25.93
C LYS A 149 -21.34 16.69 -24.87
N VAL A 150 -21.46 16.36 -23.58
CA VAL A 150 -20.81 17.09 -22.48
C VAL A 150 -19.30 16.94 -22.54
N ARG A 151 -18.77 15.75 -22.85
CA ARG A 151 -17.32 15.55 -23.05
C ARG A 151 -16.79 16.36 -24.23
N GLU A 152 -17.52 16.38 -25.34
CA GLU A 152 -17.15 17.16 -26.53
C GLU A 152 -17.25 18.66 -26.27
N LEU A 153 -18.32 19.12 -25.63
CA LEU A 153 -18.45 20.51 -25.18
C LEU A 153 -17.36 20.89 -24.17
N LYS A 154 -16.95 19.99 -23.27
CA LYS A 154 -15.82 20.23 -22.36
C LYS A 154 -14.49 20.36 -23.10
N ARG A 155 -14.28 19.61 -24.19
CA ARG A 155 -13.12 19.78 -25.08
C ARG A 155 -13.11 21.16 -25.73
N ILE A 156 -14.19 21.50 -26.42
CA ILE A 156 -14.32 22.81 -27.09
C ILE A 156 -14.20 23.94 -26.06
N LYS A 157 -14.79 23.77 -24.88
CA LYS A 157 -14.69 24.74 -23.78
C LYS A 157 -13.25 24.89 -23.31
N ARG A 158 -12.48 23.80 -23.13
CA ARG A 158 -11.06 23.89 -22.71
C ARG A 158 -10.23 24.70 -23.70
N ASP A 159 -10.37 24.43 -25.00
CA ASP A 159 -9.61 25.12 -26.05
C ASP A 159 -10.03 26.60 -26.16
N ARG A 160 -11.32 26.89 -25.93
CA ARG A 160 -11.82 28.26 -25.88
C ARG A 160 -11.35 29.00 -24.62
N GLU A 161 -11.42 28.34 -23.48
CA GLU A 161 -11.02 28.88 -22.18
C GLU A 161 -9.51 29.12 -22.12
N GLU A 162 -8.68 28.27 -22.72
CA GLU A 162 -7.24 28.50 -22.85
C GLU A 162 -6.94 29.76 -23.68
N ARG A 163 -7.63 29.94 -24.82
CA ARG A 163 -7.49 31.16 -25.63
C ARG A 163 -7.95 32.41 -24.89
N GLU A 164 -9.12 32.34 -24.25
CA GLU A 164 -9.67 33.45 -23.45
C GLU A 164 -8.79 33.74 -22.22
N ALA A 165 -8.16 32.73 -21.61
CA ALA A 165 -7.22 32.90 -20.50
C ALA A 165 -5.96 33.64 -20.98
N MET A 166 -5.38 33.25 -22.11
CA MET A 166 -4.24 33.97 -22.70
C MET A 166 -4.57 35.43 -23.05
N GLU A 167 -5.79 35.70 -23.53
CA GLU A 167 -6.26 37.07 -23.79
C GLU A 167 -6.49 37.86 -22.49
N LYS A 168 -7.07 37.24 -21.47
CA LYS A 168 -7.25 37.85 -20.14
C LYS A 168 -5.91 38.16 -19.49
N GLU A 169 -4.94 37.26 -19.54
CA GLU A 169 -3.59 37.49 -19.02
C GLU A 169 -2.91 38.66 -19.74
N LYS A 170 -3.03 38.74 -21.08
CA LYS A 170 -2.51 39.88 -21.85
C LYS A 170 -3.20 41.18 -21.45
N ALA A 171 -4.53 41.19 -21.34
CA ALA A 171 -5.29 42.36 -20.92
C ALA A 171 -4.95 42.78 -19.48
N GLU A 172 -4.68 41.83 -18.58
CA GLU A 172 -4.26 42.11 -17.22
C GLU A 172 -2.82 42.65 -17.17
N ILE A 173 -1.90 42.11 -17.96
CA ILE A 173 -0.55 42.66 -18.12
C ILE A 173 -0.61 44.11 -18.66
N GLU A 174 -1.45 44.36 -19.66
CA GLU A 174 -1.65 45.71 -20.22
C GLU A 174 -2.29 46.64 -19.19
N ARG A 175 -3.29 46.18 -18.43
CA ARG A 175 -3.86 46.93 -17.30
C ARG A 175 -2.79 47.27 -16.27
N MET A 176 -1.98 46.30 -15.83
CA MET A 176 -0.89 46.49 -14.86
C MET A 176 0.22 47.42 -15.38
N ARG A 177 0.42 47.46 -16.70
CA ARG A 177 1.35 48.36 -17.37
C ARG A 177 0.81 49.79 -17.46
N ASN A 178 -0.50 49.95 -17.63
CA ASN A 178 -1.17 51.25 -17.72
C ASN A 178 -1.47 51.87 -16.34
N LEU A 179 -1.53 51.06 -15.28
CA LEU A 179 -1.65 51.51 -13.88
C LEU A 179 -0.41 52.27 -13.41
N THR A 180 -0.63 53.33 -12.63
CA THR A 180 0.45 54.09 -12.00
C THR A 180 1.09 53.30 -10.85
N GLU A 181 2.31 53.64 -10.45
CA GLU A 181 3.02 52.92 -9.37
C GLU A 181 2.33 53.05 -7.99
N GLU A 182 1.61 54.16 -7.75
CA GLU A 182 0.87 54.37 -6.51
C GLU A 182 -0.35 53.45 -6.43
N GLU A 183 -1.09 53.32 -7.53
CA GLU A 183 -2.19 52.38 -7.67
C GLU A 183 -1.70 50.94 -7.64
N ARG A 184 -0.55 50.63 -8.25
CA ARG A 184 0.08 49.28 -8.17
C ARG A 184 0.43 48.89 -6.74
N ARG A 185 0.93 49.81 -5.91
CA ARG A 185 1.19 49.51 -4.49
C ARG A 185 -0.10 49.34 -3.69
N ALA A 186 -1.15 50.09 -4.01
CA ALA A 186 -2.44 49.94 -3.38
C ALA A 186 -3.12 48.61 -3.76
N GLU A 187 -3.08 48.24 -5.04
CA GLU A 187 -3.57 46.94 -5.52
C GLU A 187 -2.75 45.78 -4.96
N LEU A 188 -1.42 45.85 -4.88
CA LEU A 188 -0.62 44.80 -4.24
C LEU A 188 -0.89 44.67 -2.73
N ARG A 189 -1.33 45.75 -2.08
CA ARG A 189 -1.73 45.74 -0.67
C ARG A 189 -3.13 45.15 -0.49
N ALA A 190 -4.05 45.47 -1.39
CA ALA A 190 -5.43 44.95 -1.39
C ALA A 190 -5.48 43.48 -1.84
N ASN A 191 -4.80 43.18 -2.93
CA ASN A 191 -4.63 41.86 -3.55
C ASN A 191 -3.24 41.35 -3.19
N GLY A 192 -3.10 40.87 -1.97
CA GLY A 192 -1.85 40.25 -1.51
C GLY A 192 -1.44 39.07 -2.40
N LYS A 193 -0.13 38.83 -2.51
CA LYS A 193 0.40 37.69 -3.26
C LYS A 193 -0.07 36.38 -2.64
N VAL A 194 -0.98 35.68 -3.33
CA VAL A 194 -1.40 34.33 -2.96
C VAL A 194 -0.25 33.38 -3.30
N ILE A 195 0.19 32.61 -2.30
CA ILE A 195 1.24 31.59 -2.44
C ILE A 195 0.56 30.27 -2.11
N THR A 196 0.35 29.42 -3.11
CA THR A 196 -0.34 28.12 -3.03
C THR A 196 0.27 27.22 -1.93
N ASN A 197 1.61 27.09 -1.95
CA ASN A 197 2.35 26.22 -1.03
C ASN A 197 3.17 26.98 0.02
N LYS A 198 2.55 27.93 0.73
CA LYS A 198 3.24 28.69 1.79
C LYS A 198 3.63 27.77 2.96
N ALA A 199 4.93 27.43 3.03
CA ALA A 199 5.47 26.64 4.12
C ALA A 199 5.37 27.39 5.46
N VAL A 200 4.88 26.71 6.50
CA VAL A 200 5.02 27.16 7.88
C VAL A 200 6.48 26.91 8.27
N LYS A 201 7.31 27.95 8.22
CA LYS A 201 8.71 27.87 8.65
C LYS A 201 8.77 28.05 10.16
N GLY A 202 9.12 27.00 10.89
CA GLY A 202 9.47 27.06 12.30
C GLY A 202 10.84 27.70 12.55
N LYS A 203 11.21 27.80 13.83
CA LYS A 203 12.49 28.35 14.27
C LYS A 203 13.54 27.23 14.30
N TYR A 204 14.58 27.36 13.47
CA TYR A 204 15.71 26.44 13.44
C TYR A 204 16.52 26.49 14.74
N LYS A 205 16.99 25.33 15.19
CA LYS A 205 17.99 25.20 16.25
C LYS A 205 19.38 25.61 15.76
N PHE A 206 20.26 25.94 16.71
CA PHE A 206 21.65 26.32 16.41
C PHE A 206 22.39 25.20 15.67
N LEU A 207 22.99 25.53 14.51
CA LEU A 207 23.66 24.59 13.60
C LEU A 207 22.79 23.43 13.10
N GLN A 208 21.47 23.62 13.03
CA GLN A 208 20.56 22.68 12.38
C GLN A 208 20.78 22.68 10.86
N LYS A 209 20.70 21.50 10.23
CA LYS A 209 20.78 21.36 8.79
C LYS A 209 19.47 21.83 8.14
N TYR A 210 19.63 22.70 7.15
CA TYR A 210 18.53 23.10 6.28
C TYR A 210 18.29 22.04 5.21
N TYR A 211 17.03 21.63 5.06
CA TYR A 211 16.56 20.77 3.99
C TYR A 211 15.68 21.60 3.05
N HIS A 212 16.10 21.70 1.79
CA HIS A 212 15.31 22.36 0.76
C HIS A 212 14.23 21.39 0.26
N ARG A 213 12.97 21.81 0.23
CA ARG A 213 11.82 20.95 -0.16
C ARG A 213 11.74 20.64 -1.67
N GLY A 214 12.56 21.31 -2.47
CA GLY A 214 12.52 21.24 -3.93
C GLY A 214 11.68 22.36 -4.52
N ALA A 215 11.89 22.67 -5.81
CA ALA A 215 11.17 23.74 -6.52
C ALA A 215 10.29 23.20 -7.67
N PHE A 216 10.52 21.97 -8.11
CA PHE A 216 9.93 21.42 -9.34
C PHE A 216 8.49 20.92 -9.21
N PHE A 217 8.00 20.68 -7.98
CA PHE A 217 6.69 20.09 -7.70
C PHE A 217 5.80 21.00 -6.86
N MET A 218 6.10 22.31 -6.84
CA MET A 218 5.40 23.28 -6.00
C MET A 218 4.16 23.89 -6.67
N ASP A 219 3.84 23.46 -7.88
CA ASP A 219 2.67 23.91 -8.64
C ASP A 219 1.39 23.22 -8.12
N GLU A 220 1.51 21.99 -7.62
CA GLU A 220 0.40 21.22 -7.06
C GLU A 220 0.18 21.55 -5.59
N ASP A 221 -1.08 21.78 -5.22
CA ASP A 221 -1.51 22.18 -3.88
C ASP A 221 -1.69 20.97 -2.94
N GLU A 222 -0.67 20.12 -2.83
CA GLU A 222 -0.72 18.95 -1.95
C GLU A 222 -0.49 19.30 -0.48
N GLU A 223 -1.21 18.63 0.42
CA GLU A 223 -1.04 18.83 1.86
C GLU A 223 0.37 18.46 2.35
N VAL A 224 1.01 17.49 1.70
CA VAL A 224 2.39 17.07 1.99
C VAL A 224 3.35 18.26 1.95
N TYR A 225 3.16 19.15 0.98
CA TYR A 225 3.97 20.34 0.77
C TYR A 225 3.72 21.42 1.84
N LYS A 226 2.59 21.39 2.54
CA LYS A 226 2.28 22.39 3.56
C LYS A 226 2.85 22.06 4.94
N ARG A 227 3.42 20.86 5.10
CA ARG A 227 4.03 20.39 6.35
C ARG A 227 5.23 21.24 6.77
N ASP A 228 5.59 21.14 8.05
CA ASP A 228 6.76 21.81 8.59
C ASP A 228 8.03 20.96 8.32
N PHE A 229 8.92 21.49 7.47
CA PHE A 229 10.20 20.87 7.12
C PHE A 229 11.37 21.46 7.93
N SER A 230 11.08 22.34 8.89
CA SER A 230 12.06 22.96 9.78
C SER A 230 12.29 22.18 11.07
N ALA A 231 11.63 21.04 11.25
CA ALA A 231 11.83 20.18 12.40
C ALA A 231 13.28 19.65 12.48
N PRO A 232 13.88 19.57 13.68
CA PRO A 232 15.20 18.99 13.85
C PRO A 232 15.19 17.50 13.49
N THR A 233 16.16 17.07 12.68
CA THR A 233 16.28 15.68 12.24
C THR A 233 17.53 15.04 12.83
N LEU A 234 17.44 13.76 13.23
CA LEU A 234 18.59 12.93 13.67
C LEU A 234 19.48 13.66 14.68
N GLU A 235 20.70 14.04 14.29
CA GLU A 235 21.72 14.71 15.11
C GLU A 235 21.33 16.12 15.58
N ASP A 236 20.33 16.76 14.95
CA ASP A 236 19.89 18.11 15.28
C ASP A 236 18.88 18.16 16.44
N HIS A 237 18.49 17.01 17.00
CA HIS A 237 17.69 16.97 18.22
C HIS A 237 18.46 17.55 19.42
N PHE A 238 19.78 17.34 19.46
CA PHE A 238 20.66 17.79 20.53
C PHE A 238 20.96 19.30 20.48
N ASN A 239 21.00 19.95 21.65
CA ASN A 239 21.27 21.38 21.76
C ASN A 239 22.79 21.67 21.66
N LYS A 240 23.25 21.99 20.45
CA LYS A 240 24.67 22.29 20.14
C LYS A 240 25.20 23.57 20.78
N THR A 241 24.36 24.37 21.44
CA THR A 241 24.77 25.59 22.16
C THR A 241 25.53 25.29 23.45
N ILE A 242 25.31 24.11 24.05
CA ILE A 242 25.96 23.67 25.28
C ILE A 242 27.41 23.22 25.01
N LEU A 243 27.75 22.96 23.74
CA LEU A 243 29.10 22.56 23.35
C LEU A 243 30.10 23.71 23.54
N PRO A 244 31.38 23.41 23.86
CA PRO A 244 32.44 24.42 23.88
C PRO A 244 32.55 25.15 22.54
N LYS A 245 32.92 26.44 22.56
CA LYS A 245 32.94 27.31 21.36
C LYS A 245 33.74 26.72 20.19
N VAL A 246 34.83 26.01 20.47
CA VAL A 246 35.67 25.35 19.45
C VAL A 246 34.92 24.23 18.70
N MET A 247 33.97 23.57 19.38
CA MET A 247 33.12 22.51 18.83
C MET A 247 31.80 23.04 18.24
N GLN A 248 31.46 24.32 18.45
CA GLN A 248 30.28 24.98 17.88
C GLN A 248 30.46 25.28 16.38
N VAL A 249 30.89 24.30 15.61
CA VAL A 249 31.09 24.38 14.16
C VAL A 249 30.52 23.14 13.50
N LYS A 250 30.07 23.27 12.26
CA LYS A 250 29.53 22.14 11.52
C LYS A 250 30.65 21.17 11.12
N ASN A 251 30.42 19.87 11.31
CA ASN A 251 31.38 18.80 11.02
C ASN A 251 32.73 18.93 11.76
N PHE A 252 32.71 19.24 13.05
CA PHE A 252 33.92 19.29 13.88
C PHE A 252 34.73 17.97 13.78
N GLY A 253 36.04 18.07 13.56
CA GLY A 253 36.93 16.90 13.41
C GLY A 253 36.91 16.21 12.04
N ARG A 254 36.14 16.69 11.06
CA ARG A 254 36.12 16.15 9.68
C ARG A 254 36.85 17.06 8.70
N SER A 255 37.33 16.51 7.58
CA SER A 255 38.01 17.27 6.51
C SER A 255 37.12 18.37 5.90
N GLY A 256 35.80 18.17 5.88
CA GLY A 256 34.80 19.17 5.43
C GLY A 256 34.28 20.10 6.52
N ARG A 257 35.08 20.40 7.57
CA ARG A 257 34.68 21.29 8.68
C ARG A 257 34.50 22.73 8.20
N THR A 258 33.34 23.31 8.49
CA THR A 258 33.07 24.72 8.18
C THR A 258 33.70 25.63 9.24
N LYS A 259 34.34 26.73 8.81
CA LYS A 259 34.93 27.73 9.73
C LYS A 259 33.89 28.63 10.38
N TYR A 260 32.75 28.81 9.71
CA TYR A 260 31.69 29.74 10.09
C TYR A 260 30.46 28.99 10.60
N THR A 261 29.71 29.63 11.50
CA THR A 261 28.57 29.01 12.17
C THR A 261 27.25 29.33 11.47
N HIS A 262 26.88 30.61 11.42
CA HIS A 262 25.69 31.14 10.77
C HIS A 262 25.95 32.56 10.28
N LEU A 263 25.15 33.04 9.32
CA LEU A 263 25.33 34.35 8.68
C LEU A 263 25.34 35.50 9.70
N VAL A 264 24.49 35.44 10.71
CA VAL A 264 24.38 36.49 11.75
C VAL A 264 25.69 36.68 12.53
N ASP A 265 26.40 35.59 12.81
CA ASP A 265 27.70 35.63 13.52
C ASP A 265 28.84 36.16 12.63
N GLN A 266 28.62 36.23 11.32
CA GLN A 266 29.56 36.80 10.35
C GLN A 266 29.08 38.14 9.78
N ASP A 267 27.92 38.61 10.24
CA ASP A 267 27.36 39.88 9.82
C ASP A 267 28.15 41.01 10.49
N THR A 268 28.84 41.80 9.69
CA THR A 268 29.64 42.94 10.15
C THR A 268 28.85 44.25 10.15
N THR A 269 27.55 44.20 9.85
CA THR A 269 26.68 45.38 9.90
C THR A 269 26.67 45.96 11.31
N SER A 270 27.13 47.21 11.42
CA SER A 270 27.15 47.94 12.67
C SER A 270 25.81 48.67 12.84
N PHE A 271 24.88 48.07 13.57
CA PHE A 271 23.58 48.67 13.86
C PHE A 271 23.68 49.99 14.65
N ASP A 272 24.79 50.20 15.36
CA ASP A 272 25.11 51.44 16.07
C ASP A 272 25.68 52.54 15.15
N SER A 273 25.84 52.27 13.85
CA SER A 273 26.28 53.29 12.91
C SER A 273 25.25 54.40 12.79
N ALA A 274 25.69 55.66 12.88
CA ALA A 274 24.83 56.84 12.71
C ALA A 274 24.08 56.85 11.36
N TRP A 275 24.56 56.11 10.36
CA TRP A 275 23.94 55.93 9.05
C TRP A 275 22.87 54.82 9.00
N GLY A 276 22.87 53.89 9.96
CA GLY A 276 21.89 52.80 10.06
C GLY A 276 20.66 53.15 10.88
N GLN A 277 20.68 54.27 11.60
CA GLN A 277 19.55 54.73 12.41
C GLN A 277 18.40 55.20 11.50
N GLU A 278 17.19 54.67 11.72
CA GLU A 278 15.96 55.13 11.04
C GLU A 278 15.46 56.46 11.62
N SER A 279 16.28 57.50 11.49
CA SER A 279 15.90 58.88 11.82
C SER A 279 15.34 59.57 10.57
N ALA A 280 14.36 60.47 10.75
CA ALA A 280 13.82 61.30 9.68
C ALA A 280 14.89 62.11 8.95
N GLN A 281 15.94 62.57 9.66
CA GLN A 281 17.10 63.23 9.07
C GLN A 281 17.90 62.29 8.17
N ASN A 282 18.10 61.04 8.59
CA ASN A 282 18.81 60.04 7.79
C ASN A 282 17.98 59.66 6.55
N THR A 283 16.68 59.44 6.68
CA THR A 283 15.82 59.16 5.52
C THR A 283 15.85 60.30 4.50
N LYS A 284 15.83 61.57 4.97
CA LYS A 284 15.98 62.75 4.10
C LYS A 284 17.35 62.80 3.43
N PHE A 285 18.42 62.56 4.19
CA PHE A 285 19.78 62.51 3.65
C PHE A 285 19.93 61.40 2.61
N PHE A 286 19.45 60.19 2.90
CA PHE A 286 19.47 59.06 1.97
C PHE A 286 18.70 59.37 0.69
N LYS A 287 17.48 59.91 0.78
CA LYS A 287 16.69 60.28 -0.41
C LYS A 287 17.30 61.42 -1.22
N GLN A 288 18.00 62.35 -0.60
CA GLN A 288 18.54 63.54 -1.29
C GLN A 288 19.98 63.37 -1.79
N LYS A 289 20.86 62.78 -0.97
CA LYS A 289 22.31 62.69 -1.21
C LYS A 289 22.83 61.29 -1.52
N ALA A 290 22.13 60.22 -1.15
CA ALA A 290 22.60 58.88 -1.52
C ALA A 290 22.37 58.64 -3.02
N ALA A 291 23.44 58.40 -3.76
CA ALA A 291 23.37 58.00 -5.14
C ALA A 291 22.68 56.61 -5.25
N GLY A 292 21.73 56.46 -6.17
CA GLY A 292 21.01 55.20 -6.40
C GLY A 292 19.70 55.01 -5.60
N VAL A 293 19.38 55.90 -4.65
CA VAL A 293 18.13 55.87 -3.85
C VAL A 293 17.15 56.98 -4.27
N ARG A 294 17.56 57.82 -5.24
CA ARG A 294 16.69 58.85 -5.80
C ARG A 294 15.70 58.18 -6.75
N ASP A 295 14.42 58.51 -6.61
CA ASP A 295 13.31 58.09 -7.46
C ASP A 295 13.39 58.73 -8.88
N VAL A 296 14.52 58.53 -9.57
CA VAL A 296 14.74 58.99 -10.94
C VAL A 296 14.52 57.79 -11.86
N PHE A 297 13.27 57.61 -12.27
CA PHE A 297 12.85 56.52 -13.16
C PHE A 297 12.95 56.88 -14.65
N GLU A 298 13.45 58.07 -14.98
CA GLU A 298 13.75 58.41 -16.37
C GLU A 298 14.88 57.51 -16.88
N ARG A 299 14.54 56.65 -17.83
CA ARG A 299 15.53 55.91 -18.61
C ARG A 299 16.46 56.94 -19.26
N PRO A 300 17.78 56.87 -19.05
CA PRO A 300 18.70 57.82 -19.65
C PRO A 300 18.53 57.78 -21.17
N SER A 301 17.99 58.85 -21.75
CA SER A 301 17.84 58.93 -23.20
C SER A 301 19.22 59.00 -23.82
N ALA A 302 19.49 58.18 -24.84
CA ALA A 302 20.79 58.14 -25.52
C ALA A 302 21.23 59.49 -26.13
N LYS A 303 20.32 60.46 -26.23
CA LYS A 303 20.62 61.84 -26.64
C LYS A 303 20.67 62.75 -25.42
N LYS A 304 21.83 63.37 -25.17
CA LYS A 304 21.93 64.52 -24.25
C LYS A 304 20.95 65.59 -24.73
N ARG A 305 19.99 65.98 -23.89
CA ARG A 305 19.21 67.21 -24.11
C ARG A 305 20.21 68.37 -24.14
N LYS A 306 20.31 69.06 -25.27
CA LYS A 306 21.03 70.34 -25.34
C LYS A 306 20.24 71.32 -24.50
N THR A 307 20.81 71.78 -23.40
CA THR A 307 20.30 72.91 -22.63
C THR A 307 20.51 74.15 -23.49
N THR A 308 19.41 74.77 -23.92
CA THR A 308 19.41 76.16 -24.42
C THR A 308 19.58 77.11 -23.26
#